data_AF-A0A2H3G2K5-F1
#
_entry.id   AF-A0A2H3G2K5-F1
#
_cell.length_a   1.000
_cell.length_b   1.000
_cell.length_c   1.000
_cell.angle_alpha   90.00
_cell.angle_beta   90.00
_cell.angle_gamma   90.00
#
_symmetry.space_group_name_H-M   'P 1'
#
loop_
_entity.id
_entity.type
_entity.pdbx_description
1 polymer ?
#
loop_
_entity_poly.entity_id
_entity_poly.type
_entity_poly.pdbx_seq_one_letter_code
_entity_poly.pdbx_strand_id
1 'polypeptide(L)'
;MPECRYSHSGETQASLIINTLAKYGIASKVGYHVGDNATSNDTCLSYLSLRLREDYGLTFDPSKRRIRCVAHIINLSLQAFLLASSKEALIAALNAADATSNDQLFAQFYDTLHDAGQTTRTEEAHQRRRASRRGNRILENFTGWQHIAPLRKVHNIAVWIRKSTLHSAIWDDEIKLRLGIDNATRWNSWYRLLDNFLRYQSRVKQFLIDHDRELQDDILLASEWEFIERTHRFLQPFASATLLAEGARSTLSQSLSIMDVLLRQYEKYKELYSSKENHDPHMVHCIDMGWFVLNKYYTLSDQTPVYAAALLLDPSKRRKYIERNWQESWQAPAIAAAQQIWLDEYNAAPIPESLRVPLDVSSSSGRQRNELDELLSDIAVTGPILDDADDFETFIDAPPTRIAGSPLEW
;
A
#
# COMPACT_ATOMS: atom_id res chain seq x y z
N MET A 1 4.87 1.13 21.04
CA MET A 1 5.97 0.23 21.43
C MET A 1 6.97 0.99 22.29
N PRO A 2 7.71 0.32 23.18
CA PRO A 2 8.83 0.95 23.87
C PRO A 2 9.87 1.50 22.87
N GLU A 3 10.54 2.57 23.26
CA GLU A 3 11.61 3.19 22.46
C GLU A 3 12.78 2.20 22.31
N CYS A 4 13.20 1.93 21.06
CA CYS A 4 14.35 1.09 20.78
C CYS A 4 15.63 1.90 20.97
N ARG A 5 16.21 1.86 22.18
CA ARG A 5 17.41 2.64 22.50
C ARG A 5 18.66 2.01 21.86
N TYR A 6 19.57 2.85 21.40
CA TYR A 6 20.92 2.54 20.87
C TYR A 6 21.00 1.84 19.50
N SER A 7 20.34 0.69 19.31
CA SER A 7 20.40 -0.09 18.07
C SER A 7 19.01 -0.43 17.57
N HIS A 8 18.76 -0.18 16.28
CA HIS A 8 17.55 -0.60 15.59
C HIS A 8 17.72 -1.94 14.86
N SER A 9 18.70 -2.77 15.28
CA SER A 9 18.87 -4.11 14.69
C SER A 9 17.62 -4.96 14.92
N GLY A 10 17.33 -5.89 13.99
CA GLY A 10 16.19 -6.79 14.13
C GLY A 10 16.24 -7.61 15.43
N GLU A 11 17.42 -8.00 15.90
CA GLU A 11 17.61 -8.69 17.18
C GLU A 11 17.18 -7.84 18.39
N THR A 12 17.55 -6.55 18.39
CA THR A 12 17.18 -5.62 19.47
C THR A 12 15.67 -5.40 19.48
N GLN A 13 15.08 -5.22 18.28
CA GLN A 13 13.63 -5.11 18.12
C GLN A 13 12.91 -6.37 18.62
N ALA A 14 13.36 -7.56 18.22
CA ALA A 14 12.80 -8.83 18.64
C ALA A 14 12.85 -9.02 20.15
N SER A 15 13.98 -8.67 20.78
CA SER A 15 14.16 -8.72 22.23
C SER A 15 13.18 -7.81 22.98
N LEU A 16 12.96 -6.60 22.48
CA LEU A 16 11.97 -5.67 23.06
C LEU A 16 10.53 -6.18 22.88
N ILE A 17 10.22 -6.74 21.71
CA ILE A 17 8.91 -7.31 21.41
C ILE A 17 8.62 -8.48 22.36
N ILE A 18 9.50 -9.48 22.44
CA ILE A 18 9.27 -10.67 23.27
C ILE A 18 9.17 -10.32 24.75
N ASN A 19 10.01 -9.42 25.25
CA ASN A 19 9.93 -8.95 26.64
C ASN A 19 8.60 -8.24 26.93
N THR A 20 8.10 -7.46 25.96
CA THR A 20 6.79 -6.82 26.07
C THR A 20 5.68 -7.86 26.09
N LEU A 21 5.68 -8.82 25.16
CA LEU A 21 4.69 -9.89 25.10
C LEU A 21 4.68 -10.74 26.38
N ALA A 22 5.86 -11.05 26.92
CA ALA A 22 6.03 -11.76 28.19
C ALA A 22 5.43 -10.96 29.36
N LYS A 23 5.72 -9.65 29.44
CA LYS A 23 5.17 -8.76 30.47
C LYS A 23 3.64 -8.73 30.48
N TYR A 24 3.01 -8.85 29.31
CA TYR A 24 1.55 -8.90 29.19
C TYR A 24 0.97 -10.32 29.23
N GLY A 25 1.79 -11.37 29.33
CA GLY A 25 1.34 -12.77 29.37
C GLY A 25 0.73 -13.26 28.05
N ILE A 26 1.11 -12.65 26.91
CA ILE A 26 0.54 -12.95 25.58
C ILE A 26 1.57 -13.49 24.58
N ALA A 27 2.79 -13.79 25.02
CA ALA A 27 3.83 -14.35 24.16
C ALA A 27 3.40 -15.67 23.51
N SER A 28 2.59 -16.48 24.21
CA SER A 28 2.03 -17.72 23.66
C SER A 28 0.90 -17.52 22.63
N LYS A 29 0.47 -16.28 22.39
CA LYS A 29 -0.71 -15.91 21.57
C LYS A 29 -0.35 -15.06 20.35
N VAL A 30 0.92 -15.01 19.97
CA VAL A 30 1.37 -14.22 18.83
C VAL A 30 0.89 -14.86 17.53
N GLY A 31 0.00 -14.17 16.82
CA GLY A 31 -0.46 -14.59 15.49
C GLY A 31 0.42 -14.03 14.38
N TYR A 32 0.32 -12.72 14.15
CA TYR A 32 0.97 -12.04 13.01
C TYR A 32 1.70 -10.77 13.44
N HIS A 33 2.73 -10.40 12.69
CA HIS A 33 3.45 -9.16 12.86
C HIS A 33 3.21 -8.23 11.67
N VAL A 34 2.62 -7.07 11.92
CA VAL A 34 2.46 -6.01 10.92
C VAL A 34 3.56 -4.98 11.12
N GLY A 35 4.36 -4.75 10.08
CA GLY A 35 5.44 -3.77 10.08
C GLY A 35 5.57 -3.07 8.74
N ASP A 36 6.44 -2.07 8.67
CA ASP A 36 6.84 -1.52 7.38
C ASP A 36 7.74 -2.50 6.60
N ASN A 37 8.18 -2.09 5.42
CA ASN A 37 8.87 -2.99 4.50
C ASN A 37 10.39 -3.03 4.69
N ALA A 38 10.88 -2.52 5.81
CA ALA A 38 12.27 -2.67 6.18
C ALA A 38 12.64 -4.14 6.38
N THR A 39 13.82 -4.53 5.91
CA THR A 39 14.37 -5.88 6.11
C THR A 39 14.83 -6.14 7.53
N SER A 40 15.05 -5.08 8.32
CA SER A 40 15.21 -5.20 9.76
C SER A 40 14.03 -5.96 10.41
N ASN A 41 12.82 -5.85 9.85
CA ASN A 41 11.67 -6.65 10.29
C ASN A 41 11.78 -8.14 9.91
N ASP A 42 12.51 -8.52 8.84
CA ASP A 42 12.72 -9.93 8.44
C ASP A 42 13.69 -10.59 9.44
N THR A 43 14.76 -9.87 9.75
CA THR A 43 15.71 -10.31 10.79
C THR A 43 15.04 -10.31 12.17
N CYS A 44 14.23 -9.30 12.49
CA CYS A 44 13.44 -9.25 13.73
C CYS A 44 12.54 -10.48 13.87
N LEU A 45 11.79 -10.86 12.83
CA LEU A 45 10.89 -12.02 12.89
C LEU A 45 11.65 -13.34 12.96
N SER A 46 12.83 -13.43 12.35
CA SER A 46 13.73 -14.58 12.51
C SER A 46 14.16 -14.76 13.98
N TYR A 47 14.61 -13.68 14.64
CA TYR A 47 14.96 -13.71 16.06
C TYR A 47 13.75 -13.95 16.96
N LEU A 48 12.59 -13.37 16.64
CA LEU A 48 11.36 -13.58 17.39
C LEU A 48 10.91 -15.04 17.32
N SER A 49 10.99 -15.67 16.13
CA SER A 49 10.70 -17.09 15.93
C SER A 49 11.59 -17.99 16.80
N LEU A 50 12.90 -17.71 16.83
CA LEU A 50 13.84 -18.44 17.67
C LEU A 50 13.44 -18.35 19.15
N ARG A 51 13.18 -17.14 19.64
CA ARG A 51 12.81 -16.88 21.03
C ARG A 51 11.45 -17.48 21.41
N LEU A 52 10.46 -17.41 20.53
CA LEU A 52 9.16 -18.06 20.74
C LEU A 52 9.29 -19.58 20.84
N ARG A 53 10.20 -20.18 20.06
CA ARG A 53 10.49 -21.62 20.13
C ARG A 53 11.22 -21.99 21.43
N GLU A 54 12.26 -21.25 21.79
CA GLU A 54 13.09 -21.55 22.97
C GLU A 54 12.36 -21.29 24.29
N ASP A 55 11.67 -20.15 24.39
CA ASP A 55 11.06 -19.70 25.65
C ASP A 55 9.64 -20.25 25.85
N TYR A 56 8.93 -20.59 24.76
CA TYR A 56 7.51 -20.96 24.81
C TYR A 56 7.15 -22.24 24.04
N GLY A 57 8.11 -22.89 23.36
CA GLY A 57 7.84 -24.08 22.55
C GLY A 57 6.95 -23.83 21.32
N LEU A 58 6.82 -22.57 20.87
CA LEU A 58 5.94 -22.20 19.78
C LEU A 58 6.63 -22.25 18.42
N THR A 59 5.93 -22.82 17.44
CA THR A 59 6.31 -22.74 16.02
C THR A 59 5.76 -21.45 15.42
N PHE A 60 6.66 -20.54 15.05
CA PHE A 60 6.32 -19.28 14.38
C PHE A 60 7.12 -19.17 13.09
N ASP A 61 6.48 -19.22 11.92
CA ASP A 61 7.15 -19.06 10.63
C ASP A 61 7.29 -17.56 10.31
N PRO A 62 8.52 -16.99 10.30
CA PRO A 62 8.73 -15.57 10.06
C PRO A 62 8.11 -15.07 8.75
N SER A 63 8.16 -15.87 7.69
CA SER A 63 7.70 -15.47 6.35
C SER A 63 6.17 -15.49 6.26
N LYS A 64 5.55 -16.57 6.76
CA LYS A 64 4.09 -16.74 6.72
C LYS A 64 3.35 -15.84 7.72
N ARG A 65 4.04 -15.32 8.74
CA ARG A 65 3.46 -14.44 9.77
C ARG A 65 3.81 -12.96 9.60
N ARG A 66 4.55 -12.60 8.54
CA ARG A 66 4.88 -11.21 8.22
C ARG A 66 3.80 -10.53 7.39
N ILE A 67 3.14 -9.53 7.95
CA ILE A 67 2.25 -8.64 7.22
C ILE A 67 2.99 -7.34 6.92
N ARG A 68 2.96 -6.95 5.65
CA ARG A 68 3.59 -5.75 5.10
C ARG A 68 2.61 -4.58 5.07
N CYS A 69 3.05 -3.42 5.56
CA CYS A 69 2.23 -2.22 5.59
C CYS A 69 1.93 -1.68 4.18
N VAL A 70 0.65 -1.70 3.79
CA VAL A 70 0.21 -1.26 2.45
C VAL A 70 0.41 0.24 2.21
N ALA A 71 0.22 1.10 3.22
CA ALA A 71 0.49 2.53 3.09
C ALA A 71 1.97 2.81 2.75
N HIS A 72 2.86 2.03 3.35
CA HIS A 72 4.29 2.11 3.06
C HIS A 72 4.63 1.54 1.67
N ILE A 73 3.96 0.46 1.22
CA ILE A 73 4.07 -0.03 -0.18
C ILE A 73 3.67 1.07 -1.18
N ILE A 74 2.54 1.73 -0.96
CA ILE A 74 2.07 2.84 -1.81
C ILE A 74 3.12 3.95 -1.88
N ASN A 75 3.72 4.31 -0.73
CA ASN A 75 4.78 5.32 -0.70
C ASN A 75 6.01 4.92 -1.52
N LEU A 76 6.50 3.69 -1.38
CA LEU A 76 7.65 3.21 -2.16
C LEU A 76 7.35 3.19 -3.67
N SER A 77 6.15 2.73 -4.04
CA SER A 77 5.69 2.72 -5.42
C SER A 77 5.64 4.12 -6.04
N LEU A 78 5.15 5.11 -5.29
CA LEU A 78 5.08 6.48 -5.80
C LEU A 78 6.40 7.23 -5.76
N GLN A 79 7.31 6.90 -4.85
CA GLN A 79 8.69 7.37 -4.95
C GLN A 79 9.36 6.84 -6.21
N ALA A 80 9.19 5.55 -6.54
CA ALA A 80 9.71 5.02 -7.79
C ALA A 80 9.06 5.70 -9.02
N PHE A 81 7.74 5.93 -8.99
CA PHE A 81 7.06 6.69 -10.05
C PHE A 81 7.62 8.10 -10.24
N LEU A 82 7.84 8.84 -9.14
CA LEU A 82 8.27 10.23 -9.20
C LEU A 82 9.78 10.40 -9.45
N LEU A 83 10.60 9.43 -9.04
CA LEU A 83 12.03 9.64 -8.83
C LEU A 83 12.95 8.65 -9.52
N ALA A 84 12.48 7.45 -9.87
CA ALA A 84 13.36 6.43 -10.43
C ALA A 84 13.76 6.78 -11.86
N SER A 85 15.07 6.79 -12.09
CA SER A 85 15.70 7.08 -13.39
C SER A 85 15.78 5.86 -14.31
N SER A 86 15.84 4.67 -13.72
CA SER A 86 15.87 3.40 -14.46
C SER A 86 15.45 2.24 -13.57
N LYS A 87 15.20 1.09 -14.19
CA LYS A 87 14.92 -0.15 -13.48
C LYS A 87 16.13 -0.64 -12.69
N GLU A 88 17.34 -0.42 -13.20
CA GLU A 88 18.60 -0.78 -12.54
C GLU A 88 18.82 0.07 -11.29
N ALA A 89 18.60 1.39 -11.39
CA ALA A 89 18.64 2.30 -10.24
C ALA A 89 17.65 1.86 -9.17
N LEU A 90 16.45 1.46 -9.59
CA LEU A 90 15.41 0.97 -8.70
C LEU A 90 15.77 -0.36 -8.03
N ILE A 91 16.33 -1.32 -8.77
CA ILE A 91 16.81 -2.59 -8.20
C ILE A 91 17.95 -2.33 -7.20
N ALA A 92 18.90 -1.45 -7.55
CA ALA A 92 19.97 -1.06 -6.65
C ALA A 92 19.43 -0.41 -5.38
N ALA A 93 18.46 0.50 -5.50
CA ALA A 93 17.82 1.16 -4.36
C ALA A 93 17.06 0.16 -3.48
N LEU A 94 16.33 -0.79 -4.06
CA LEU A 94 15.65 -1.85 -3.33
C LEU A 94 16.64 -2.75 -2.58
N ASN A 95 17.75 -3.13 -3.22
CA ASN A 95 18.78 -3.95 -2.58
C ASN A 95 19.56 -3.20 -1.50
N ALA A 96 19.81 -1.90 -1.67
CA ALA A 96 20.46 -1.06 -0.66
C ALA A 96 19.54 -0.83 0.55
N ALA A 97 18.24 -0.63 0.29
CA ALA A 97 17.21 -0.57 1.31
C ALA A 97 17.12 -1.88 2.12
N ASP A 98 17.45 -3.02 1.51
CA ASP A 98 17.43 -4.32 2.18
C ASP A 98 18.46 -4.47 3.33
N ALA A 99 19.30 -3.47 3.64
CA ALA A 99 20.35 -3.57 4.66
C ALA A 99 20.17 -2.69 5.93
N THR A 100 19.11 -1.86 6.04
CA THR A 100 19.16 -0.72 6.98
C THR A 100 17.84 -0.44 7.76
N SER A 101 17.92 0.34 8.84
CA SER A 101 16.78 0.77 9.69
C SER A 101 15.82 1.73 8.95
N ASN A 102 14.56 1.84 9.42
CA ASN A 102 13.44 2.43 8.67
C ASN A 102 13.70 3.85 8.11
N ASP A 103 14.19 4.78 8.93
CA ASP A 103 14.45 6.17 8.48
C ASP A 103 15.67 6.27 7.54
N GLN A 104 16.68 5.43 7.75
CA GLN A 104 17.87 5.36 6.90
C GLN A 104 17.60 4.62 5.59
N LEU A 105 16.66 3.66 5.61
CA LEU A 105 16.23 2.89 4.45
C LEU A 105 15.56 3.81 3.42
N PHE A 106 14.75 4.76 3.86
CA PHE A 106 14.17 5.77 2.98
C PHE A 106 15.23 6.70 2.38
N ALA A 107 16.14 7.21 3.21
CA ALA A 107 17.21 8.09 2.74
C ALA A 107 18.10 7.37 1.74
N GLN A 108 18.54 6.14 2.04
CA GLN A 108 19.35 5.33 1.13
C GLN A 108 18.61 4.91 -0.14
N PHE A 109 17.33 4.53 -0.04
CA PHE A 109 16.50 4.23 -1.20
C PHE A 109 16.42 5.47 -2.12
N TYR A 110 16.12 6.63 -1.55
CA TYR A 110 16.06 7.90 -2.26
C TYR A 110 17.42 8.32 -2.84
N ASP A 111 18.48 8.29 -2.04
CA ASP A 111 19.84 8.67 -2.43
C ASP A 111 20.33 7.74 -3.55
N THR A 112 20.07 6.44 -3.48
CA THR A 112 20.44 5.49 -4.55
C THR A 112 19.66 5.75 -5.84
N LEU A 113 18.37 6.09 -5.74
CA LEU A 113 17.58 6.51 -6.91
C LEU A 113 18.15 7.79 -7.55
N HIS A 114 18.76 8.68 -6.75
CA HIS A 114 19.39 9.92 -7.20
C HIS A 114 20.81 9.70 -7.78
N ASP A 115 21.68 8.98 -7.06
CA ASP A 115 23.09 8.73 -7.40
C ASP A 115 23.28 7.82 -8.61
N ALA A 116 22.36 6.88 -8.85
CA ALA A 116 22.35 6.07 -10.07
C ALA A 116 22.15 6.94 -11.34
N GLY A 117 21.65 8.17 -11.19
CA GLY A 117 21.60 9.18 -12.24
C GLY A 117 22.95 9.83 -12.57
N GLN A 118 23.91 9.82 -11.64
CA GLN A 118 25.20 10.50 -11.79
C GLN A 118 26.34 9.56 -12.21
N THR A 119 26.22 8.26 -11.95
CA THR A 119 27.28 7.25 -12.18
C THR A 119 27.55 6.90 -13.64
N THR A 120 26.83 7.46 -14.61
CA THR A 120 27.17 7.32 -16.05
C THR A 120 28.30 8.23 -16.53
N ARG A 121 28.92 9.05 -15.65
CA ARG A 121 29.96 10.02 -16.05
C ARG A 121 31.41 9.63 -15.75
N THR A 122 31.70 8.45 -15.20
CA THR A 122 33.09 8.05 -14.99
C THR A 122 33.34 6.60 -15.40
N GLU A 123 34.27 6.47 -16.36
CA GLU A 123 35.09 5.28 -16.65
C GLU A 123 34.61 4.19 -17.63
N GLU A 124 33.93 4.49 -18.75
CA GLU A 124 33.95 3.56 -19.90
C GLU A 124 33.59 4.18 -21.26
N ALA A 125 34.09 5.40 -21.52
CA ALA A 125 33.66 6.20 -22.66
C ALA A 125 34.53 6.10 -23.92
N HIS A 126 34.93 4.92 -24.41
CA HIS A 126 35.54 4.82 -25.76
C HIS A 126 35.26 3.49 -26.48
N GLN A 127 34.04 3.25 -26.99
CA GLN A 127 33.86 2.50 -28.27
C GLN A 127 32.44 2.43 -28.86
N ARG A 128 31.33 2.68 -28.14
CA ARG A 128 29.96 2.50 -28.69
C ARG A 128 29.27 3.78 -29.19
N ARG A 129 30.04 4.78 -29.62
CA ARG A 129 29.54 6.08 -30.08
C ARG A 129 29.02 5.99 -31.52
N ARG A 130 27.72 5.72 -31.72
CA ARG A 130 26.86 6.46 -32.70
C ARG A 130 25.39 6.03 -32.74
N ALA A 131 25.03 4.81 -32.33
CA ALA A 131 23.62 4.37 -32.28
C ALA A 131 22.93 4.57 -30.91
N SER A 132 23.68 4.52 -29.80
CA SER A 132 23.14 4.57 -28.41
C SER A 132 22.82 5.99 -27.89
N ARG A 133 23.30 7.06 -28.55
CA ARG A 133 23.17 8.45 -28.06
C ARG A 133 21.73 9.00 -28.03
N ARG A 134 20.79 8.41 -28.76
CA ARG A 134 19.39 8.87 -28.77
C ARG A 134 18.56 8.26 -27.64
N GLY A 135 18.85 7.01 -27.25
CA GLY A 135 18.20 6.33 -26.11
C GLY A 135 18.73 6.81 -24.76
N ASN A 136 20.05 6.99 -24.60
CA ASN A 136 20.63 7.45 -23.33
C ASN A 136 20.28 8.89 -22.97
N ARG A 137 20.13 9.80 -23.94
CA ARG A 137 19.70 11.18 -23.67
C ARG A 137 18.28 11.29 -23.13
N ILE A 138 17.42 10.32 -23.47
CA ILE A 138 16.05 10.26 -22.96
C ILE A 138 16.13 9.86 -21.48
N LEU A 139 16.87 8.81 -21.13
CA LEU A 139 17.08 8.32 -19.75
C LEU A 139 17.76 9.34 -18.81
N GLU A 140 18.69 10.17 -19.31
CA GLU A 140 19.33 11.25 -18.53
C GLU A 140 18.31 12.28 -17.98
N ASN A 141 17.15 12.45 -18.63
CA ASN A 141 16.09 13.36 -18.19
C ASN A 141 15.17 12.79 -17.10
N PHE A 142 15.34 11.52 -16.70
CA PHE A 142 14.46 10.83 -15.73
C PHE A 142 15.01 10.82 -14.29
N THR A 143 16.04 11.61 -14.02
CA THR A 143 16.78 11.57 -12.75
C THR A 143 16.08 12.39 -11.65
N GLY A 144 15.07 11.84 -10.98
CA GLY A 144 14.42 12.55 -9.86
C GLY A 144 13.55 13.74 -10.26
N TRP A 145 12.70 14.23 -9.33
CA TRP A 145 11.79 15.36 -9.59
C TRP A 145 12.51 16.65 -10.00
N GLN A 146 13.77 16.82 -9.58
CA GLN A 146 14.61 17.97 -9.92
C GLN A 146 14.86 18.08 -11.42
N HIS A 147 14.82 16.97 -12.15
CA HIS A 147 15.03 16.97 -13.60
C HIS A 147 13.71 17.08 -14.38
N ILE A 148 12.57 16.90 -13.70
CA ILE A 148 11.23 17.16 -14.23
C ILE A 148 10.92 18.66 -14.08
N ALA A 149 11.11 19.43 -15.15
CA ALA A 149 11.01 20.89 -15.10
C ALA A 149 9.74 21.43 -14.41
N PRO A 150 8.52 20.94 -14.72
CA PRO A 150 7.32 21.39 -14.01
C PRO A 150 7.36 21.16 -12.49
N LEU A 151 7.81 19.98 -12.04
CA LEU A 151 7.88 19.65 -10.62
C LEU A 151 8.99 20.44 -9.91
N ARG A 152 10.13 20.64 -10.59
CA ARG A 152 11.21 21.47 -10.08
C ARG A 152 10.77 22.91 -9.83
N LYS A 153 10.07 23.51 -10.78
CA LYS A 153 9.53 24.86 -10.65
C LYS A 153 8.53 24.98 -9.50
N VAL A 154 7.60 24.03 -9.37
CA VAL A 154 6.64 24.01 -8.25
C VAL A 154 7.35 23.91 -6.90
N HIS A 155 8.37 23.07 -6.77
CA HIS A 155 9.20 23.02 -5.57
C HIS A 155 9.91 24.35 -5.30
N ASN A 156 10.54 24.95 -6.30
CA ASN A 156 11.25 26.22 -6.15
C ASN A 156 10.31 27.34 -5.71
N ILE A 157 9.09 27.40 -6.27
CA ILE A 157 8.03 28.31 -5.84
C ILE A 157 7.69 28.08 -4.36
N ALA A 158 7.45 26.83 -3.95
CA ALA A 158 7.15 26.50 -2.55
C ALA A 158 8.29 26.89 -1.60
N VAL A 159 9.54 26.68 -2.02
CA VAL A 159 10.74 27.09 -1.28
C VAL A 159 10.84 28.62 -1.19
N TRP A 160 10.61 29.34 -2.29
CA TRP A 160 10.65 30.80 -2.33
C TRP A 160 9.58 31.42 -1.41
N ILE A 161 8.36 30.88 -1.40
CA ILE A 161 7.29 31.29 -0.49
C ILE A 161 7.70 31.06 0.97
N ARG A 162 8.31 29.91 1.27
CA ARG A 162 8.67 29.52 2.64
C ARG A 162 9.91 30.25 3.17
N LYS A 163 10.84 30.64 2.30
CA LYS A 163 12.11 31.30 2.67
C LYS A 163 11.90 32.67 3.33
N SER A 164 10.76 33.31 3.12
CA SER A 164 10.47 34.66 3.62
C SER A 164 9.12 34.68 4.34
N THR A 165 9.09 35.22 5.56
CA THR A 165 7.83 35.45 6.28
C THR A 165 6.92 36.42 5.53
N LEU A 166 7.50 37.36 4.77
CA LEU A 166 6.76 38.27 3.92
C LEU A 166 6.08 37.53 2.77
N HIS A 167 6.82 36.71 1.99
CA HIS A 167 6.23 35.97 0.87
C HIS A 167 5.15 35.00 1.36
N SER A 168 5.40 34.34 2.49
CA SER A 168 4.42 33.45 3.11
C SER A 168 3.16 34.20 3.55
N ALA A 169 3.28 35.42 4.07
CA ALA A 169 2.14 36.24 4.46
C ALA A 169 1.35 36.75 3.23
N ILE A 170 2.03 37.18 2.18
CA ILE A 170 1.38 37.62 0.92
C ILE A 170 0.63 36.44 0.28
N TRP A 171 1.28 35.27 0.17
CA TRP A 171 0.63 34.06 -0.32
C TRP A 171 -0.62 33.69 0.48
N ASP A 172 -0.51 33.68 1.81
CA ASP A 172 -1.65 33.39 2.69
C ASP A 172 -2.78 34.40 2.51
N ASP A 173 -2.46 35.68 2.31
CA ASP A 173 -3.46 36.72 2.16
C ASP A 173 -4.16 36.66 0.79
N GLU A 174 -3.44 36.38 -0.29
CA GLU A 174 -4.01 36.36 -1.64
C GLU A 174 -4.68 35.02 -1.97
N ILE A 175 -4.05 33.90 -1.62
CA ILE A 175 -4.50 32.57 -2.00
C ILE A 175 -5.46 31.98 -0.95
N LYS A 176 -5.36 32.42 0.32
CA LYS A 176 -6.15 31.92 1.47
C LYS A 176 -5.99 30.41 1.72
N LEU A 177 -4.92 29.81 1.21
CA LEU A 177 -4.61 28.38 1.37
C LEU A 177 -3.10 28.21 1.49
N ARG A 178 -2.63 27.62 2.58
CA ARG A 178 -1.21 27.25 2.75
C ARG A 178 -0.77 26.30 1.64
N LEU A 179 0.24 26.67 0.86
CA LEU A 179 0.74 25.81 -0.21
C LEU A 179 1.33 24.50 0.32
N GLY A 180 2.10 24.60 1.42
CA GLY A 180 2.89 23.51 1.95
C GLY A 180 4.25 23.40 1.25
N ILE A 181 4.98 22.33 1.54
CA ILE A 181 6.20 21.96 0.83
C ILE A 181 6.18 20.45 0.59
N ASP A 182 6.75 20.01 -0.51
CA ASP A 182 7.00 18.61 -0.74
C ASP A 182 8.05 18.07 0.24
N ASN A 183 8.11 16.74 0.31
CA ASN A 183 9.11 16.04 1.09
C ASN A 183 9.62 14.89 0.22
N ALA A 184 10.92 14.88 0.01
CA ALA A 184 11.64 13.88 -0.77
C ALA A 184 11.29 12.43 -0.36
N THR A 185 11.07 12.19 0.95
CA THR A 185 10.79 10.86 1.50
C THR A 185 9.30 10.59 1.74
N ARG A 186 8.39 11.55 1.46
CA ARG A 186 6.94 11.37 1.65
C ARG A 186 6.14 11.88 0.47
N TRP A 187 5.75 10.95 -0.40
CA TRP A 187 5.02 11.23 -1.64
C TRP A 187 3.70 12.02 -1.40
N ASN A 188 3.01 11.77 -0.27
CA ASN A 188 1.78 12.48 0.08
C ASN A 188 1.98 14.00 0.15
N SER A 189 3.19 14.45 0.52
CA SER A 189 3.52 15.88 0.57
C SER A 189 3.60 16.47 -0.83
N TRP A 190 4.14 15.72 -1.81
CA TRP A 190 4.10 16.08 -3.22
C TRP A 190 2.66 16.20 -3.72
N TYR A 191 1.82 15.19 -3.47
CA TYR A 191 0.42 15.25 -3.90
C TYR A 191 -0.32 16.44 -3.29
N ARG A 192 -0.16 16.70 -1.98
CA ARG A 192 -0.78 17.86 -1.31
C ARG A 192 -0.27 19.19 -1.87
N LEU A 193 1.02 19.29 -2.17
CA LEU A 193 1.59 20.47 -2.81
C LEU A 193 0.91 20.73 -4.17
N LEU A 194 0.84 19.71 -5.03
CA LEU A 194 0.18 19.82 -6.34
C LEU A 194 -1.32 20.10 -6.22
N ASP A 195 -2.01 19.46 -5.26
CA ASP A 195 -3.44 19.66 -5.01
C ASP A 195 -3.74 21.10 -4.60
N ASN A 196 -2.99 21.64 -3.63
CA ASN A 196 -3.13 23.03 -3.20
C ASN A 196 -2.80 24.01 -4.32
N PHE A 197 -1.75 23.72 -5.09
CA PHE A 197 -1.30 24.55 -6.21
C PHE A 197 -2.35 24.62 -7.34
N LEU A 198 -3.09 23.53 -7.59
CA LEU A 198 -4.14 23.46 -8.60
C LEU A 198 -5.52 23.93 -8.09
N ARG A 199 -5.80 23.86 -6.79
CA ARG A 199 -7.14 24.16 -6.23
C ARG A 199 -7.63 25.57 -6.54
N TYR A 200 -6.72 26.54 -6.56
CA TYR A 200 -7.00 27.93 -6.94
C TYR A 200 -6.13 28.37 -8.11
N GLN A 201 -6.00 27.51 -9.12
CA GLN A 201 -5.08 27.68 -10.25
C GLN A 201 -5.10 29.08 -10.87
N SER A 202 -6.27 29.71 -11.02
CA SER A 202 -6.37 31.07 -11.57
C SER A 202 -5.69 32.13 -10.70
N ARG A 203 -5.91 32.08 -9.38
CA ARG A 203 -5.26 32.98 -8.41
C ARG A 203 -3.77 32.70 -8.32
N VAL A 204 -3.38 31.43 -8.32
CA VAL A 204 -1.96 31.05 -8.32
C VAL A 204 -1.27 31.54 -9.58
N LYS A 205 -1.87 31.37 -10.77
CA LYS A 205 -1.33 31.92 -12.03
C LYS A 205 -1.14 33.43 -11.96
N GLN A 206 -2.12 34.17 -11.44
CA GLN A 206 -2.00 35.62 -11.28
C GLN A 206 -0.88 35.98 -10.30
N PHE A 207 -0.85 35.35 -9.13
CA PHE A 207 0.19 35.55 -8.11
C PHE A 207 1.60 35.34 -8.68
N LEU A 208 1.81 34.30 -9.50
CA LEU A 208 3.12 34.04 -10.12
C LEU A 208 3.49 35.12 -11.15
N ILE A 209 2.52 35.65 -11.89
CA ILE A 209 2.75 36.76 -12.83
C ILE A 209 3.13 38.03 -12.07
N ASP A 210 2.45 38.32 -10.96
CA ASP A 210 2.70 39.52 -10.15
C ASP A 210 4.10 39.51 -9.49
N HIS A 211 4.70 38.32 -9.33
CA HIS A 211 6.02 38.11 -8.74
C HIS A 211 7.06 37.57 -9.74
N ASP A 212 6.84 37.78 -11.05
CA ASP A 212 7.68 37.22 -12.12
C ASP A 212 9.18 37.59 -12.00
N ARG A 213 9.48 38.82 -11.59
CA ARG A 213 10.86 39.33 -11.38
C ARG A 213 11.62 38.55 -10.32
N GLU A 214 10.93 38.08 -9.29
CA GLU A 214 11.54 37.35 -8.17
C GLU A 214 11.64 35.85 -8.48
N LEU A 215 10.66 35.31 -9.20
CA LEU A 215 10.59 33.90 -9.57
C LEU A 215 11.44 33.55 -10.80
N GLN A 216 11.75 34.52 -11.66
CA GLN A 216 12.65 34.37 -12.81
C GLN A 216 12.25 33.16 -13.70
N ASP A 217 13.13 32.17 -13.80
CA ASP A 217 12.96 30.98 -14.64
C ASP A 217 11.90 29.99 -14.10
N ASP A 218 11.38 30.20 -12.89
CA ASP A 218 10.40 29.30 -12.24
C ASP A 218 8.94 29.56 -12.65
N ILE A 219 8.69 30.50 -13.57
CA ILE A 219 7.36 30.71 -14.16
C ILE A 219 6.96 29.51 -15.04
N LEU A 220 5.76 29.00 -14.82
CA LEU A 220 5.22 27.81 -15.49
C LEU A 220 4.57 28.16 -16.84
N LEU A 221 4.98 27.45 -17.88
CA LEU A 221 4.37 27.48 -19.21
C LEU A 221 3.03 26.71 -19.21
N ALA A 222 2.19 26.96 -20.22
CA ALA A 222 0.90 26.29 -20.36
C ALA A 222 1.02 24.74 -20.41
N SER A 223 2.02 24.21 -21.12
CA SER A 223 2.30 22.78 -21.18
C SER A 223 2.79 22.21 -19.84
N GLU A 224 3.47 23.01 -19.02
CA GLU A 224 3.93 22.60 -17.69
C GLU A 224 2.76 22.53 -16.70
N TRP A 225 1.80 23.45 -16.81
CA TRP A 225 0.52 23.36 -16.09
C TRP A 225 -0.26 22.10 -16.45
N GLU A 226 -0.38 21.79 -17.74
CA GLU A 226 -1.04 20.57 -18.21
C GLU A 226 -0.36 19.30 -17.67
N PHE A 227 0.98 19.28 -17.65
CA PHE A 227 1.74 18.18 -17.05
C PHE A 227 1.45 18.02 -15.55
N ILE A 228 1.38 19.12 -14.79
CA ILE A 228 1.05 19.10 -13.37
C ILE A 228 -0.36 18.55 -13.14
N GLU A 229 -1.34 18.99 -13.93
CA GLU A 229 -2.73 18.49 -13.86
C GLU A 229 -2.82 16.99 -14.16
N ARG A 230 -2.11 16.51 -15.19
CA ARG A 230 -2.05 15.09 -15.53
C ARG A 230 -1.43 14.27 -14.42
N THR A 231 -0.32 14.75 -13.84
CA THR A 231 0.37 14.10 -12.73
C THR A 231 -0.52 14.05 -11.48
N HIS A 232 -1.17 15.15 -11.12
CA HIS A 232 -2.11 15.21 -10.00
C HIS A 232 -3.28 14.22 -10.19
N ARG A 233 -3.89 14.20 -11.38
CA ARG A 233 -4.98 13.27 -11.71
C ARG A 233 -4.56 11.81 -11.60
N PHE A 234 -3.35 11.49 -12.03
CA PHE A 234 -2.79 10.15 -11.89
C PHE A 234 -2.62 9.76 -10.41
N LEU A 235 -2.09 10.66 -9.59
CA LEU A 235 -1.77 10.43 -8.17
C LEU A 235 -3.01 10.42 -7.25
N GLN A 236 -4.11 11.04 -7.64
CA GLN A 236 -5.30 11.20 -6.79
C GLN A 236 -5.82 9.87 -6.19
N PRO A 237 -6.00 8.77 -6.94
CA PRO A 237 -6.48 7.51 -6.36
C PRO A 237 -5.55 6.94 -5.28
N PHE A 238 -4.24 7.14 -5.42
CA PHE A 238 -3.27 6.71 -4.43
C PHE A 238 -3.38 7.50 -3.13
N ALA A 239 -3.81 8.77 -3.20
CA ALA A 239 -3.94 9.62 -2.02
C ALA A 239 -5.15 9.17 -1.20
N SER A 240 -6.26 8.89 -1.89
CA SER A 240 -7.42 8.26 -1.29
C SER A 240 -7.09 6.87 -0.72
N ALA A 241 -6.36 6.03 -1.46
CA ALA A 241 -5.95 4.71 -1.00
C ALA A 241 -5.07 4.76 0.26
N THR A 242 -4.16 5.74 0.35
CA THR A 242 -3.31 5.91 1.53
C THR A 242 -4.12 6.34 2.75
N LEU A 243 -5.10 7.25 2.59
CA LEU A 243 -6.00 7.61 3.69
C LEU A 243 -6.85 6.42 4.16
N LEU A 244 -7.29 5.55 3.25
CA LEU A 244 -8.00 4.32 3.60
C LEU A 244 -7.08 3.36 4.38
N ALA A 245 -5.84 3.19 3.92
CA ALA A 245 -4.85 2.32 4.55
C ALA A 245 -4.39 2.79 5.94
N GLU A 246 -4.29 4.10 6.15
CA GLU A 246 -3.88 4.73 7.41
C GLU A 246 -5.04 4.92 8.41
N GLY A 247 -6.29 4.66 7.98
CA GLY A 247 -7.47 4.87 8.82
C GLY A 247 -7.55 3.89 9.99
N ALA A 248 -8.17 4.32 11.10
CA ALA A 248 -8.38 3.49 12.28
C ALA A 248 -9.25 2.23 12.04
N ARG A 249 -9.92 2.16 10.88
CA ARG A 249 -10.75 1.02 10.43
C ARG A 249 -10.10 0.24 9.26
N SER A 250 -8.81 0.45 9.01
CA SER A 250 -8.06 -0.29 8.00
C SER A 250 -8.02 -1.77 8.37
N THR A 251 -8.39 -2.64 7.43
CA THR A 251 -8.40 -4.09 7.62
C THR A 251 -7.43 -4.78 6.67
N LEU A 252 -6.99 -5.98 7.05
CA LEU A 252 -6.12 -6.79 6.19
C LEU A 252 -6.78 -7.12 4.84
N SER A 253 -8.10 -7.38 4.85
CA SER A 253 -8.89 -7.66 3.64
C SER A 253 -8.91 -6.51 2.63
N GLN A 254 -8.62 -5.28 3.05
CA GLN A 254 -8.49 -4.14 2.15
C GLN A 254 -7.13 -4.06 1.48
N SER A 255 -6.08 -4.68 2.04
CA SER A 255 -4.70 -4.48 1.57
C SER A 255 -4.51 -4.93 0.12
N LEU A 256 -4.88 -6.17 -0.22
CA LEU A 256 -4.77 -6.66 -1.60
C LEU A 256 -5.74 -5.94 -2.53
N SER A 257 -6.97 -5.63 -2.08
CA SER A 257 -7.93 -4.88 -2.89
C SER A 257 -7.48 -3.47 -3.24
N ILE A 258 -6.80 -2.78 -2.32
CA ILE A 258 -6.18 -1.49 -2.60
C ILE A 258 -5.11 -1.66 -3.68
N MET A 259 -4.22 -2.64 -3.54
CA MET A 259 -3.16 -2.87 -4.54
C MET A 259 -3.73 -3.27 -5.91
N ASP A 260 -4.78 -4.09 -5.97
CA ASP A 260 -5.49 -4.45 -7.21
C ASP A 260 -5.99 -3.21 -7.97
N VAL A 261 -6.62 -2.27 -7.24
CA VAL A 261 -7.14 -1.03 -7.83
C VAL A 261 -5.99 -0.15 -8.34
N LEU A 262 -4.90 -0.04 -7.57
CA LEU A 262 -3.76 0.79 -7.94
C LEU A 262 -2.95 0.21 -9.11
N LEU A 263 -2.81 -1.12 -9.20
CA LEU A 263 -2.20 -1.79 -10.37
C LEU A 263 -3.02 -1.54 -11.64
N ARG A 264 -4.35 -1.67 -11.56
CA ARG A 264 -5.26 -1.35 -12.69
C ARG A 264 -5.16 0.12 -13.11
N GLN A 265 -4.99 1.04 -12.14
CA GLN A 265 -4.78 2.45 -12.44
C GLN A 265 -3.47 2.67 -13.22
N TYR A 266 -2.37 2.05 -12.80
CA TYR A 266 -1.10 2.08 -13.56
C TYR A 266 -1.29 1.53 -14.98
N GLU A 267 -1.89 0.36 -15.13
CA GLU A 267 -2.11 -0.31 -16.44
C GLU A 267 -2.96 0.57 -17.37
N LYS A 268 -4.09 1.10 -16.87
CA LYS A 268 -4.95 2.02 -17.61
C LYS A 268 -4.19 3.25 -18.13
N TYR A 269 -3.38 3.88 -17.29
CA TYR A 269 -2.64 5.07 -17.70
C TYR A 269 -1.44 4.74 -18.58
N LYS A 270 -0.87 3.53 -18.46
CA LYS A 270 0.13 3.01 -19.38
C LYS A 270 -0.43 2.92 -20.78
N GLU A 271 -1.62 2.33 -20.93
CA GLU A 271 -2.32 2.23 -22.22
C GLU A 271 -2.62 3.63 -22.78
N LEU A 272 -3.15 4.54 -21.95
CA LEU A 272 -3.45 5.92 -22.34
C LEU A 272 -2.21 6.61 -22.93
N TYR A 273 -1.09 6.64 -22.21
CA TYR A 273 0.11 7.36 -22.63
C TYR A 273 1.00 6.58 -23.61
N SER A 274 0.70 5.31 -23.87
CA SER A 274 1.27 4.54 -24.97
C SER A 274 0.51 4.75 -26.28
N SER A 275 -0.74 5.27 -26.22
CA SER A 275 -1.55 5.54 -27.41
C SER A 275 -0.91 6.63 -28.30
N LYS A 276 -1.15 6.56 -29.61
CA LYS A 276 -0.59 7.53 -30.58
C LYS A 276 -1.02 8.98 -30.30
N GLU A 277 -2.23 9.16 -29.80
CA GLU A 277 -2.84 10.48 -29.57
C GLU A 277 -2.30 11.15 -28.32
N ASN A 278 -2.03 10.38 -27.25
CA ASN A 278 -1.60 10.90 -25.95
C ASN A 278 -0.16 10.47 -25.62
N HIS A 279 0.65 10.19 -26.64
CA HIS A 279 1.94 9.55 -26.45
C HIS A 279 2.85 10.38 -25.55
N ASP A 280 3.18 9.82 -24.38
CA ASP A 280 4.07 10.45 -23.42
C ASP A 280 5.03 9.40 -22.87
N PRO A 281 6.21 9.25 -23.50
CA PRO A 281 7.26 8.34 -23.04
C PRO A 281 7.66 8.57 -21.59
N HIS A 282 7.55 9.81 -21.11
CA HIS A 282 7.94 10.13 -19.75
C HIS A 282 6.97 9.54 -18.74
N MET A 283 5.67 9.79 -18.94
CA MET A 283 4.65 9.20 -18.09
C MET A 283 4.66 7.68 -18.16
N VAL A 284 4.87 7.08 -19.34
CA VAL A 284 4.98 5.61 -19.46
C VAL A 284 6.13 5.07 -18.62
N HIS A 285 7.31 5.71 -18.66
CA HIS A 285 8.44 5.30 -17.85
C HIS A 285 8.15 5.40 -16.34
N CYS A 286 7.63 6.54 -15.87
CA CYS A 286 7.24 6.71 -14.46
C CYS A 286 6.24 5.64 -14.02
N ILE A 287 5.24 5.36 -14.86
CA ILE A 287 4.24 4.30 -14.63
C ILE A 287 4.90 2.94 -14.47
N ASP A 288 5.83 2.59 -15.36
CA ASP A 288 6.54 1.31 -15.29
C ASP A 288 7.37 1.17 -14.00
N MET A 289 8.01 2.24 -13.54
CA MET A 289 8.79 2.22 -12.30
C MET A 289 7.90 2.04 -11.06
N GLY A 290 6.81 2.80 -10.98
CA GLY A 290 5.87 2.68 -9.87
C GLY A 290 5.14 1.33 -9.84
N TRP A 291 4.68 0.86 -11.00
CA TRP A 291 4.04 -0.45 -11.15
C TRP A 291 5.00 -1.57 -10.76
N PHE A 292 6.28 -1.51 -11.15
CA PHE A 292 7.26 -2.54 -10.80
C PHE A 292 7.41 -2.72 -9.29
N VAL A 293 7.50 -1.64 -8.52
CA VAL A 293 7.58 -1.71 -7.05
C VAL A 293 6.27 -2.23 -6.46
N LEU A 294 5.12 -1.73 -6.91
CA LEU A 294 3.83 -2.18 -6.39
C LEU A 294 3.64 -3.69 -6.64
N ASN A 295 3.97 -4.14 -7.85
CA ASN A 295 3.89 -5.54 -8.23
C ASN A 295 4.88 -6.42 -7.44
N LYS A 296 6.11 -5.95 -7.17
CA LYS A 296 7.07 -6.66 -6.28
C LYS A 296 6.41 -7.00 -4.94
N TYR A 297 5.80 -6.01 -4.28
CA TYR A 297 5.19 -6.23 -2.97
C TYR A 297 3.87 -6.98 -3.04
N TYR A 298 3.12 -6.84 -4.14
CA TYR A 298 1.96 -7.69 -4.41
C TYR A 298 2.37 -9.17 -4.47
N THR A 299 3.41 -9.52 -5.24
CA THR A 299 3.94 -10.89 -5.31
C THR A 299 4.48 -11.39 -3.97
N LEU A 300 5.08 -10.54 -3.15
CA LEU A 300 5.52 -10.94 -1.80
C LEU A 300 4.36 -11.33 -0.88
N SER A 301 3.13 -10.91 -1.17
CA SER A 301 1.95 -11.32 -0.38
C SER A 301 1.64 -12.81 -0.50
N ASP A 302 2.08 -13.48 -1.58
CA ASP A 302 1.92 -14.92 -1.79
C ASP A 302 2.62 -15.75 -0.71
N GLN A 303 3.65 -15.19 -0.06
CA GLN A 303 4.38 -15.85 1.03
C GLN A 303 3.58 -15.90 2.33
N THR A 304 2.53 -15.11 2.46
CA THR A 304 1.78 -14.88 3.69
C THR A 304 0.29 -15.15 3.45
N PRO A 305 -0.16 -16.42 3.56
CA PRO A 305 -1.50 -16.83 3.08
C PRO A 305 -2.68 -16.14 3.79
N VAL A 306 -2.44 -15.51 4.94
CA VAL A 306 -3.43 -14.72 5.67
C VAL A 306 -4.01 -13.57 4.83
N TYR A 307 -3.29 -13.06 3.83
CA TYR A 307 -3.85 -12.07 2.90
C TYR A 307 -5.02 -12.65 2.09
N ALA A 308 -4.86 -13.86 1.54
CA ALA A 308 -5.92 -14.56 0.83
C ALA A 308 -7.05 -14.96 1.79
N ALA A 309 -6.70 -15.48 2.98
CA ALA A 309 -7.68 -15.81 4.01
C ALA A 309 -8.53 -14.59 4.40
N ALA A 310 -7.92 -13.41 4.55
CA ALA A 310 -8.65 -12.18 4.87
C ALA A 310 -9.64 -11.76 3.77
N LEU A 311 -9.34 -11.99 2.49
CA LEU A 311 -10.29 -11.74 1.40
C LEU A 311 -11.45 -12.74 1.42
N LEU A 312 -11.15 -14.01 1.67
CA LEU A 312 -12.13 -15.10 1.72
C LEU A 312 -13.09 -14.96 2.91
N LEU A 313 -12.56 -14.59 4.07
CA LEU A 313 -13.31 -14.41 5.31
C LEU A 313 -14.03 -13.05 5.38
N ASP A 314 -13.81 -12.15 4.42
CA ASP A 314 -14.56 -10.90 4.32
C ASP A 314 -15.93 -11.15 3.67
N PRO A 315 -17.05 -10.95 4.41
CA PRO A 315 -18.39 -11.21 3.90
C PRO A 315 -18.71 -10.45 2.62
N SER A 316 -18.09 -9.29 2.40
CA SER A 316 -18.32 -8.47 1.21
C SER A 316 -17.53 -8.93 -0.01
N LYS A 317 -16.63 -9.91 0.13
CA LYS A 317 -15.69 -10.33 -0.92
C LYS A 317 -15.84 -11.82 -1.21
N ARG A 318 -15.49 -12.67 -0.25
CA ARG A 318 -15.53 -14.14 -0.34
C ARG A 318 -14.78 -14.70 -1.56
N ARG A 319 -14.99 -15.97 -1.91
CA ARG A 319 -14.36 -16.62 -3.08
C ARG A 319 -14.59 -15.84 -4.37
N LYS A 320 -15.80 -15.29 -4.53
CA LYS A 320 -16.23 -14.52 -5.71
C LYS A 320 -15.34 -13.30 -6.02
N TYR A 321 -14.74 -12.68 -5.00
CA TYR A 321 -13.79 -11.58 -5.24
C TYR A 321 -12.53 -12.08 -5.96
N ILE A 322 -11.95 -13.19 -5.50
CA ILE A 322 -10.74 -13.78 -6.07
C ILE A 322 -11.02 -14.25 -7.49
N GLU A 323 -12.11 -14.99 -7.71
CA GLU A 323 -12.51 -15.49 -9.04
C GLU A 323 -12.66 -14.38 -10.09
N ARG A 324 -13.19 -13.22 -9.66
CA ARG A 324 -13.45 -12.09 -10.56
C ARG A 324 -12.21 -11.25 -10.85
N ASN A 325 -11.30 -11.11 -9.88
CA ASN A 325 -10.25 -10.10 -9.95
C ASN A 325 -8.86 -10.68 -10.16
N TRP A 326 -8.64 -11.96 -9.85
CA TRP A 326 -7.32 -12.61 -9.94
C TRP A 326 -7.24 -13.55 -11.14
N GLN A 327 -6.01 -13.79 -11.61
CA GLN A 327 -5.75 -14.77 -12.67
C GLN A 327 -6.13 -16.18 -12.20
N GLU A 328 -6.74 -16.98 -13.08
CA GLU A 328 -7.20 -18.34 -12.75
C GLU A 328 -6.12 -19.22 -12.11
N SER A 329 -4.88 -19.11 -12.59
CA SER A 329 -3.73 -19.86 -12.07
C SER A 329 -3.37 -19.54 -10.62
N TRP A 330 -3.79 -18.38 -10.10
CA TRP A 330 -3.50 -17.93 -8.73
C TRP A 330 -4.60 -18.33 -7.74
N GLN A 331 -5.81 -18.63 -8.22
CA GLN A 331 -6.99 -18.78 -7.37
C GLN A 331 -6.90 -20.04 -6.49
N ALA A 332 -6.75 -21.22 -7.10
CA ALA A 332 -6.74 -22.48 -6.36
C ALA A 332 -5.60 -22.58 -5.32
N PRO A 333 -4.33 -22.20 -5.62
CA PRO A 333 -3.26 -22.20 -4.62
C PRO A 333 -3.54 -21.28 -3.43
N ALA A 334 -4.07 -20.08 -3.68
CA ALA A 334 -4.36 -19.12 -2.62
C ALA A 334 -5.47 -19.61 -1.67
N ILE A 335 -6.52 -20.22 -2.24
CA ILE A 335 -7.64 -20.78 -1.48
C ILE A 335 -7.18 -21.98 -0.65
N ALA A 336 -6.42 -22.90 -1.25
CA ALA A 336 -5.86 -24.04 -0.54
C ALA A 336 -4.95 -23.62 0.62
N ALA A 337 -4.13 -22.58 0.42
CA ALA A 337 -3.27 -22.06 1.47
C ALA A 337 -4.06 -21.41 2.63
N ALA A 338 -5.18 -20.75 2.34
CA ALA A 338 -6.08 -20.22 3.37
C ALA A 338 -6.82 -21.34 4.12
N GLN A 339 -7.28 -22.37 3.41
CA GLN A 339 -7.89 -23.55 4.01
C GLN A 339 -6.92 -24.30 4.92
N GLN A 340 -5.63 -24.39 4.54
CA GLN A 340 -4.62 -25.00 5.39
C GLN A 340 -4.46 -24.26 6.72
N ILE A 341 -4.54 -22.92 6.74
CA ILE A 341 -4.55 -22.15 8.01
C ILE A 341 -5.73 -22.56 8.87
N TRP A 342 -6.93 -22.66 8.28
CA TRP A 342 -8.13 -23.10 9.01
C TRP A 342 -7.94 -24.48 9.63
N LEU A 343 -7.47 -25.45 8.84
CA LEU A 343 -7.26 -26.83 9.30
C LEU A 343 -6.20 -26.94 10.40
N ASP A 344 -5.07 -26.24 10.25
CA ASP A 344 -3.94 -26.34 11.17
C ASP A 344 -4.18 -25.61 12.50
N GLU A 345 -4.92 -24.49 12.47
CA GLU A 345 -4.96 -23.56 13.62
C GLU A 345 -6.34 -23.41 14.27
N TYR A 346 -7.44 -23.66 13.55
CA TYR A 346 -8.79 -23.27 14.00
C TYR A 346 -9.82 -24.40 14.01
N ASN A 347 -9.76 -25.35 13.07
CA ASN A 347 -10.75 -26.42 12.94
C ASN A 347 -10.85 -27.31 14.20
N ALA A 348 -9.72 -27.55 14.88
CA ALA A 348 -9.68 -28.33 16.12
C ALA A 348 -9.86 -27.49 17.40
N ALA A 349 -10.04 -26.16 17.29
CA ALA A 349 -10.16 -25.30 18.46
C ALA A 349 -11.54 -25.46 19.10
N PRO A 350 -11.64 -25.72 20.43
CA PRO A 350 -12.94 -25.79 21.09
C PRO A 350 -13.64 -24.44 20.96
N ILE A 351 -14.87 -24.45 20.43
CA ILE A 351 -15.72 -23.25 20.33
C ILE A 351 -15.82 -22.66 21.74
N PRO A 352 -15.37 -21.42 21.97
CA PRO A 352 -15.48 -20.76 23.27
C PRO A 352 -16.93 -20.81 23.75
N GLU A 353 -17.15 -21.12 25.02
CA GLU A 353 -18.49 -21.22 25.62
C GLU A 353 -19.35 -19.96 25.37
N SER A 354 -18.71 -18.80 25.17
CA SER A 354 -19.34 -17.51 24.85
C SER A 354 -19.86 -17.38 23.41
N LEU A 355 -19.41 -18.23 22.49
CA LEU A 355 -19.84 -18.28 21.08
C LEU A 355 -20.79 -19.45 20.80
N ARG A 356 -21.04 -20.32 21.80
CA ARG A 356 -22.17 -21.25 21.75
C ARG A 356 -23.44 -20.41 21.79
N VAL A 357 -24.01 -20.13 20.62
CA VAL A 357 -25.40 -19.72 20.52
C VAL A 357 -26.20 -20.79 21.27
N PRO A 358 -27.04 -20.43 22.27
CA PRO A 358 -27.94 -21.42 22.85
C PRO A 358 -28.71 -22.05 21.69
N LEU A 359 -28.55 -23.36 21.51
CA LEU A 359 -29.45 -24.19 20.71
C LEU A 359 -30.80 -24.25 21.43
N ASP A 360 -31.46 -23.10 21.56
CA ASP A 360 -32.85 -22.93 21.90
C ASP A 360 -33.18 -21.43 21.95
N VAL A 361 -33.54 -20.88 20.80
CA VAL A 361 -34.70 -20.00 20.78
C VAL A 361 -35.82 -20.79 20.13
N SER A 362 -36.20 -21.90 20.77
CA SER A 362 -37.56 -22.38 20.63
C SER A 362 -38.48 -21.23 21.07
N SER A 363 -39.24 -20.77 20.09
CA SER A 363 -40.26 -19.77 20.22
C SER A 363 -41.19 -20.08 21.40
N SER A 364 -41.38 -19.07 22.25
CA SER A 364 -42.57 -18.85 23.06
C SER A 364 -43.12 -20.07 23.81
N SER A 365 -42.82 -20.15 25.10
CA SER A 365 -43.68 -20.83 26.06
C SER A 365 -45.11 -20.27 25.95
N GLY A 366 -46.08 -21.09 25.51
CA GLY A 366 -47.47 -20.95 25.92
C GLY A 366 -48.61 -21.10 24.90
N ARG A 367 -48.37 -21.40 23.62
CA ARG A 367 -49.49 -21.63 22.67
C ARG A 367 -49.59 -23.10 22.26
N GLN A 368 -50.73 -23.74 22.55
CA GLN A 368 -51.04 -25.07 22.04
C GLN A 368 -51.11 -25.01 20.51
N ARG A 369 -50.34 -25.90 19.85
CA ARG A 369 -50.30 -26.08 18.39
C ARG A 369 -51.71 -26.38 17.86
N ASN A 370 -52.05 -25.79 16.72
CA ASN A 370 -53.32 -26.04 16.03
C ASN A 370 -53.09 -26.61 14.62
N GLU A 371 -54.18 -27.00 13.95
CA GLU A 371 -54.18 -27.67 12.63
C GLU A 371 -53.49 -26.85 11.51
N LEU A 372 -53.35 -25.52 11.70
CA LEU A 372 -52.61 -24.65 10.78
C LEU A 372 -51.09 -24.84 10.92
N ASP A 373 -50.60 -25.16 12.12
CA ASP A 373 -49.17 -25.39 12.37
C ASP A 373 -48.69 -26.72 11.73
N GLU A 374 -49.55 -27.73 11.66
CA GLU A 374 -49.26 -29.00 10.97
C GLU A 374 -49.22 -28.82 9.44
N LEU A 375 -50.17 -28.04 8.88
CA LEU A 375 -50.18 -27.70 7.46
C LEU A 375 -48.97 -26.83 7.07
N LEU A 376 -48.50 -25.95 7.95
CA LEU A 376 -47.30 -25.13 7.70
C LEU A 376 -46.01 -25.96 7.74
N SER A 377 -45.94 -27.01 8.57
CA SER A 377 -44.79 -27.94 8.56
C SER A 377 -44.76 -28.83 7.31
N ASP A 378 -45.93 -29.19 6.76
CA ASP A 378 -46.03 -29.99 5.54
C ASP A 378 -45.64 -29.24 4.26
N ILE A 379 -45.65 -27.90 4.29
CA ILE A 379 -45.29 -27.02 3.15
C ILE A 379 -43.87 -26.43 3.33
N ALA A 380 -43.28 -26.56 4.52
CA ALA A 380 -41.95 -26.02 4.81
C ALA A 380 -40.84 -26.86 4.15
N VAL A 381 -40.32 -26.38 3.03
CA VAL A 381 -39.10 -26.92 2.41
C VAL A 381 -37.89 -26.33 3.14
N THR A 382 -37.46 -26.98 4.22
CA THR A 382 -36.10 -26.78 4.74
C THR A 382 -35.15 -27.63 3.90
N GLY A 383 -34.25 -26.97 3.15
CA GLY A 383 -33.15 -27.65 2.48
C GLY A 383 -32.29 -28.42 3.48
N PRO A 384 -31.56 -29.47 3.04
CA PRO A 384 -30.82 -30.34 3.95
C PRO A 384 -29.79 -29.52 4.73
N ILE A 385 -29.80 -29.69 6.05
CA ILE A 385 -28.69 -29.31 6.92
C ILE A 385 -27.52 -30.19 6.48
N LEU A 386 -26.52 -29.58 5.83
CA LEU A 386 -25.26 -30.22 5.49
C LEU A 386 -24.44 -30.33 6.78
N ASP A 387 -24.59 -31.43 7.51
CA ASP A 387 -23.76 -31.76 8.68
C ASP A 387 -22.30 -32.13 8.31
N ASP A 388 -21.95 -32.16 7.01
CA ASP A 388 -20.65 -32.59 6.47
C ASP A 388 -19.89 -31.49 5.69
N ALA A 389 -20.40 -30.25 5.63
CA ALA A 389 -19.70 -29.16 4.95
C ALA A 389 -18.77 -28.44 5.94
N ASP A 390 -17.46 -28.40 5.64
CA ASP A 390 -16.49 -27.57 6.37
C ASP A 390 -17.04 -26.13 6.51
N ASP A 391 -17.18 -25.64 7.75
CA ASP A 391 -17.68 -24.29 8.07
C ASP A 391 -16.96 -23.22 7.25
N PHE A 392 -15.66 -23.45 6.96
CA PHE A 392 -14.87 -22.58 6.12
C PHE A 392 -15.34 -22.57 4.66
N GLU A 393 -15.48 -23.74 4.02
CA GLU A 393 -15.92 -23.84 2.61
C GLU A 393 -17.33 -23.27 2.42
N THR A 394 -18.24 -23.62 3.34
CA THR A 394 -19.62 -23.10 3.34
C THR A 394 -19.63 -21.58 3.40
N PHE A 395 -18.78 -20.97 4.24
CA PHE A 395 -18.72 -19.52 4.38
C PHE A 395 -18.17 -18.84 3.13
N ILE A 396 -17.08 -19.35 2.56
CA ILE A 396 -16.38 -18.68 1.45
C ILE A 396 -17.11 -18.81 0.11
N ASP A 397 -17.96 -19.84 -0.04
CA ASP A 397 -18.77 -20.04 -1.25
C ASP A 397 -20.10 -19.28 -1.23
N ALA A 398 -20.52 -18.82 -0.05
CA ALA A 398 -21.76 -18.08 0.07
C ALA A 398 -21.71 -16.73 -0.67
N PRO A 399 -22.83 -16.19 -1.17
CA PRO A 399 -22.84 -14.93 -1.92
C PRO A 399 -22.26 -13.75 -1.11
N PRO A 400 -21.50 -12.83 -1.71
CA PRO A 400 -21.00 -11.66 -1.00
C PRO A 400 -22.14 -10.79 -0.47
N THR A 401 -22.04 -10.37 0.79
CA THR A 401 -23.02 -9.56 1.48
C THR A 401 -22.50 -8.13 1.62
N ARG A 402 -23.32 -7.14 1.25
CA ARG A 402 -22.96 -5.74 1.44
C ARG A 402 -23.01 -5.42 2.94
N ILE A 403 -21.87 -5.11 3.52
CA ILE A 403 -21.78 -4.67 4.91
C ILE A 403 -22.26 -3.21 4.96
N ALA A 404 -23.38 -2.97 5.65
CA ALA A 404 -23.87 -1.64 5.97
C ALA A 404 -23.71 -1.42 7.48
N GLY A 405 -22.88 -0.45 7.88
CA GLY A 405 -22.54 -0.21 9.29
C GLY A 405 -21.05 -0.45 9.59
N SER A 406 -20.69 -0.43 10.87
CA SER A 406 -19.34 -0.78 11.32
C SER A 406 -19.13 -2.30 11.35
N PRO A 407 -17.90 -2.83 11.17
CA PRO A 407 -17.62 -4.26 11.29
C PRO A 407 -17.94 -4.89 12.66
N LEU A 408 -18.24 -4.07 13.68
CA LEU A 408 -18.65 -4.53 15.01
C LEU A 408 -20.18 -4.54 15.17
N GLU A 409 -20.91 -3.88 14.27
CA GLU A 409 -22.39 -3.87 14.22
C GLU A 409 -22.94 -5.00 13.33
N TRP A 410 -22.12 -5.51 12.43
CA TRP A 410 -22.34 -6.74 11.66
C TRP A 410 -21.78 -7.92 12.44
#